data_AF-A0A2E2IP48-F1
#
_entry.id   AF-A0A2E2IP48-F1
#
_cell.length_a   1.000
_cell.length_b   1.000
_cell.length_c   1.000
_cell.angle_alpha   90.00
_cell.angle_beta   90.00
_cell.angle_gamma   90.00
#
_symmetry.space_group_name_H-M   'P 1'
#
loop_
_entity.id
_entity.type
_entity.pdbx_description
1 polymer ?
#
loop_
_entity_poly.entity_id
_entity_poly.type
_entity_poly.pdbx_seq_one_letter_code
_entity_poly.pdbx_strand_id
1 'polypeptide(L)' 'MATETKRVNLSRLPPERKQKAWQWLQETRPAQAELIQSKAVQEIISAFDGEIIIEVETKQCEN' A
#
# COMPACT_ATOMS: atom_id res chain seq x y z
N MET A 1 18.46 16.04 -1.51
CA MET A 1 17.90 14.71 -1.85
C MET A 1 16.43 14.93 -2.20
N ALA A 2 16.03 14.71 -3.44
CA ALA A 2 14.62 14.83 -3.83
C ALA A 2 13.90 13.52 -3.47
N THR A 3 12.89 13.60 -2.60
CA THR A 3 12.00 12.47 -2.30
C THR A 3 10.92 12.44 -3.38
N GLU A 4 10.81 11.33 -4.10
CA GLU A 4 9.74 11.15 -5.08
C GLU A 4 8.61 10.34 -4.44
N THR A 5 7.41 10.93 -4.39
CA THR A 5 6.22 10.25 -3.89
C THR A 5 5.49 9.58 -5.05
N LYS A 6 5.37 8.26 -5.00
CA LYS A 6 4.67 7.45 -6.01
C LYS A 6 3.39 6.86 -5.43
N ARG A 7 2.31 6.92 -6.20
CA ARG A 7 1.05 6.23 -5.86
C ARG A 7 1.09 4.80 -6.37
N VAL A 8 0.88 3.85 -5.47
CA VAL A 8 0.86 2.41 -5.77
C VAL A 8 -0.50 1.85 -5.42
N ASN A 9 -1.17 1.24 -6.41
CA ASN A 9 -2.44 0.54 -6.19
C ASN A 9 -2.14 -0.91 -5.78
N LEU A 10 -2.36 -1.22 -4.49
CA LEU A 10 -2.13 -2.55 -3.93
C LEU A 10 -3.14 -3.60 -4.43
N SER A 11 -4.35 -3.18 -4.81
CA SER A 11 -5.39 -4.08 -5.32
C SER A 11 -5.02 -4.66 -6.69
N ARG A 12 -4.29 -3.90 -7.52
CA ARG A 12 -3.88 -4.30 -8.88
C ARG A 12 -2.48 -4.91 -8.98
N LEU A 13 -1.77 -5.11 -7.86
CA LEU A 13 -0.45 -5.73 -7.90
C LEU A 13 -0.55 -7.24 -8.22
N PRO A 14 0.39 -7.79 -9.01
CA PRO A 14 0.56 -9.24 -9.11
C PRO A 14 0.76 -9.87 -7.72
N PRO A 15 0.33 -11.12 -7.50
CA PRO A 15 0.34 -11.76 -6.17
C PRO A 15 1.71 -11.68 -5.46
N GLU A 16 2.80 -11.96 -6.18
CA GLU A 16 4.17 -11.91 -5.65
C GLU A 16 4.56 -10.51 -5.16
N ARG A 17 4.13 -9.47 -5.89
CA ARG A 17 4.41 -8.06 -5.53
C ARG A 17 3.50 -7.59 -4.42
N LYS A 18 2.26 -8.10 -4.37
CA LYS A 18 1.29 -7.79 -3.32
C LYS A 18 1.80 -8.26 -1.95
N GLN A 19 2.37 -9.46 -1.88
CA GLN A 19 2.97 -9.96 -0.63
C GLN A 19 4.13 -9.08 -0.16
N LYS A 20 5.05 -8.71 -1.06
CA LYS A 20 6.17 -7.82 -0.73
C LYS A 20 5.72 -6.42 -0.31
N ALA A 21 4.74 -5.85 -1.02
CA ALA A 21 4.18 -4.55 -0.67
C ALA A 21 3.47 -4.59 0.69
N TRP A 22 2.81 -5.71 1.00
CA TRP A 22 2.18 -5.92 2.30
C TRP A 22 3.20 -6.02 3.44
N GLN A 23 4.27 -6.80 3.27
CA GLN A 23 5.36 -6.89 4.23
C GLN A 23 5.99 -5.51 4.49
N TRP A 24 6.33 -4.78 3.41
CA TRP A 24 6.87 -3.43 3.52
C TRP A 24 5.92 -2.49 4.28
N LEU A 25 4.62 -2.57 4.01
CA LEU A 25 3.63 -1.73 4.68
C LEU A 25 3.51 -2.05 6.17
N GLN A 26 3.54 -3.33 6.55
CA GLN A 26 3.54 -3.75 7.95
C GLN A 26 4.78 -3.27 8.70
N GLU A 27 5.96 -3.31 8.07
CA GLU A 27 7.22 -2.91 8.69
C GLU A 27 7.37 -1.38 8.80
N THR A 28 6.98 -0.64 7.75
CA THR A 28 7.23 0.81 7.67
C THR A 28 6.06 1.66 8.15
N ARG A 29 4.83 1.15 8.02
CA ARG A 29 3.59 1.90 8.31
C ARG A 29 2.54 0.99 8.97
N PRO A 30 2.83 0.41 10.15
CA PRO A 30 1.97 -0.58 10.79
C PRO A 30 0.53 -0.08 11.03
N ALA A 31 0.35 1.19 11.40
CA ALA A 31 -0.98 1.78 11.61
C ALA A 31 -1.82 1.83 10.31
N GLN A 32 -1.19 2.04 9.15
CA GLN A 32 -1.90 2.00 7.85
C GLN A 32 -2.24 0.57 7.46
N ALA A 33 -1.34 -0.39 7.73
CA ALA A 33 -1.61 -1.81 7.51
C ALA A 33 -2.79 -2.29 8.37
N GLU A 34 -2.83 -1.92 9.65
CA GLU A 34 -3.94 -2.25 10.55
C GLU A 34 -5.26 -1.64 10.07
N LEU A 35 -5.25 -0.37 9.66
CA LEU A 35 -6.44 0.29 9.12
C LEU A 35 -6.97 -0.43 7.87
N ILE A 36 -6.09 -0.82 6.94
CA ILE A 36 -6.48 -1.56 5.74
C ILE A 36 -7.10 -2.91 6.09
N GLN A 37 -6.57 -3.61 7.09
CA GLN A 37 -7.13 -4.88 7.56
C GLN A 37 -8.40 -4.72 8.42
N SER A 38 -8.72 -3.49 8.84
CA SER A 38 -9.90 -3.26 9.67
C SER A 38 -11.18 -3.68 8.95
N LYS A 39 -12.12 -4.22 9.72
CA LYS A 39 -13.40 -4.70 9.21
C LYS A 39 -14.15 -3.61 8.44
N ALA A 40 -14.19 -2.39 8.96
CA ALA A 40 -14.87 -1.27 8.32
C ALA A 40 -14.30 -0.95 6.92
N VAL A 41 -12.97 -0.94 6.78
CA VAL A 41 -12.33 -0.67 5.49
C VAL A 41 -12.56 -1.82 4.51
N GLN A 42 -12.47 -3.06 4.96
CA GLN A 42 -12.76 -4.23 4.13
C GLN A 42 -14.23 -4.27 3.66
N GLU A 43 -15.17 -3.87 4.53
CA GLU A 43 -16.58 -3.74 4.17
C GLU A 43 -16.81 -2.68 3.11
N ILE A 44 -16.16 -1.51 3.24
CA ILE A 44 -16.23 -0.43 2.24
C ILE A 44 -15.64 -0.89 0.90
N ILE A 45 -14.47 -1.54 0.93
CA ILE A 45 -13.83 -2.07 -0.28
C ILE A 45 -14.74 -3.06 -0.99
N SER A 46 -15.35 -3.98 -0.24
CA SER A 46 -16.26 -4.99 -0.80
C SER A 46 -17.56 -4.36 -1.32
N ALA A 47 -18.13 -3.39 -0.61
CA ALA A 47 -19.40 -2.77 -0.97
C ALA A 47 -19.32 -1.86 -2.21
N PHE A 48 -18.15 -1.28 -2.48
CA PHE A 48 -17.96 -0.29 -3.55
C PHE A 48 -16.92 -0.70 -4.60
N ASP A 49 -16.49 -1.97 -4.61
CA ASP A 49 -15.36 -2.46 -5.43
C ASP A 49 -14.12 -1.55 -5.31
N GLY A 50 -13.85 -1.12 -4.07
CA GLY A 50 -12.84 -0.12 -3.75
C GLY A 50 -11.41 -0.59 -3.99
N GLU A 51 -10.52 0.34 -4.31
CA GLU A 51 -9.11 0.07 -4.53
C GLU A 51 -8.25 0.67 -3.41
N ILE A 52 -7.25 -0.09 -2.96
CA ILE A 52 -6.30 0.41 -1.96
C ILE A 52 -5.13 1.06 -2.69
N ILE A 53 -5.02 2.38 -2.58
CA ILE A 53 -3.91 3.15 -3.15
C ILE A 53 -3.10 3.74 -2.01
N ILE A 54 -1.80 3.47 -1.99
CA ILE A 54 -0.86 4.02 -1.00
C ILE A 54 0.17 4.92 -1.67
N GLU A 55 0.63 5.94 -0.94
CA GLU A 55 1.73 6.80 -1.37
C GLU A 55 3.05 6.27 -0.79
N VAL A 56 3.98 5.87 -1.65
CA VAL A 56 5.30 5.35 -1.30
C VAL A 56 6.33 6.43 -1.61
N GLU A 57 7.11 6.80 -0.62
CA GLU A 57 8.25 7.68 -0.82
C GLU A 57 9.46 6.85 -1.24
N THR A 58 9.91 7.02 -2.48
CA THR A 58 11.13 6.38 -2.96
C THR A 58 12.27 7.39 -2.88
N LYS A 59 13.35 7.02 -2.19
CA LYS A 59 14.63 7.71 -2.35
C LYS A 59 15.20 7.30 -3.70
N GLN A 60 15.49 8.24 -4.58
CA GLN A 60 16.29 7.92 -5.76
C GLN A 60 17.65 7.43 -5.26
N CYS A 61 17.95 6.14 -5.42
CA CYS A 61 19.33 5.69 -5.39
C CYS A 61 19.93 6.11 -6.74
N GLU A 62 20.63 7.26 -6.77
CA GLU A 62 21.55 7.60 -7.85
C GLU A 62 22.59 6.47 -7.94
N ASN A 63 22.74 5.91 -9.13
CA ASN A 63 23.69 4.84 -9.46
C ASN A 63 24.93 5.44 -10.11
#